data_AF-A0A3A0A8D4-F1
#
_entry.id   AF-A0A3A0A8D4-F1
#
_cell.length_a   1.000
_cell.length_b   1.000
_cell.length_c   1.000
_cell.angle_alpha   90.00
_cell.angle_beta   90.00
_cell.angle_gamma   90.00
#
_symmetry.space_group_name_H-M   'P 1'
#
loop_
_entity.id
_entity.type
_entity.pdbx_description
1 polymer ?
#
loop_
_entity_poly.entity_id
_entity_poly.type
_entity_poly.pdbx_seq_one_letter_code
_entity_poly.pdbx_strand_id
1 'polypeptide(L)'
;MGALHDREMIPELLARLDVETDKGLQMAYASALGNLHAEEAVGPLLALLDATQNPGARMELALSLARIVGSEHVFVNLLRKSRADLDTATAQAIDALRRRVERNKTLRGTASEELTAASDAFARGQVEQGIAALSVALELLPPDTFRQPGATILHACLAGLQRSGIDHPEYLLLALHVLEVAAP
;
A
#
# COMPACT_ATOMS: atom_id res chain seq x y z
N MET A 1 9.40 20.82 -21.19
CA MET A 1 10.58 21.27 -20.42
C MET A 1 10.40 21.13 -18.90
N GLY A 2 9.18 21.09 -18.34
CA GLY A 2 8.98 20.97 -16.87
C GLY A 2 9.36 19.62 -16.25
N ALA A 3 8.83 18.50 -16.77
CA ALA A 3 8.97 17.18 -16.13
C ALA A 3 10.40 16.64 -15.97
N LEU A 4 11.36 17.09 -16.80
CA LEU A 4 12.76 16.70 -16.66
C LEU A 4 13.43 17.43 -15.49
N HIS A 5 13.17 18.73 -15.38
CA HIS A 5 13.68 19.58 -14.30
C HIS A 5 13.08 19.19 -12.95
N ASP A 6 11.82 18.75 -12.95
CA ASP A 6 11.12 18.26 -11.76
C ASP A 6 11.76 16.96 -11.22
N ARG A 7 12.26 16.07 -12.10
CA ARG A 7 12.96 14.85 -11.69
C ARG A 7 14.37 15.11 -11.16
N GLU A 8 15.05 16.14 -11.63
CA GLU A 8 16.38 16.54 -11.12
C GLU A 8 16.34 16.95 -9.64
N MET A 9 15.15 17.31 -9.13
CA MET A 9 14.95 17.65 -7.71
C MET A 9 14.88 16.44 -6.78
N ILE A 10 14.65 15.22 -7.29
CA ILE A 10 14.44 14.03 -6.45
C ILE A 10 15.61 13.78 -5.47
N PRO A 11 16.88 13.80 -5.90
CA PRO A 11 18.00 13.57 -4.99
C PRO A 11 18.10 14.65 -3.90
N GLU A 12 17.80 15.90 -4.22
CA GLU A 12 17.82 17.00 -3.24
C GLU A 12 16.67 16.87 -2.23
N LEU A 13 15.47 16.52 -2.69
CA LEU A 13 14.33 16.27 -1.81
C LEU A 13 14.58 15.09 -0.86
N LEU A 14 15.21 14.01 -1.35
CA LEU A 14 15.61 12.87 -0.53
C LEU A 14 16.65 13.26 0.52
N ALA A 15 17.68 14.01 0.13
CA ALA A 15 18.72 14.47 1.04
C ALA A 15 18.15 15.39 2.13
N ARG A 16 17.19 16.25 1.79
CA ARG A 16 16.50 17.11 2.76
C ARG A 16 15.59 16.31 3.69
N LEU A 17 14.85 15.34 3.16
CA LEU A 17 13.98 14.47 3.96
C LEU A 17 14.75 13.68 5.03
N ASP A 18 15.95 13.20 4.69
CA ASP A 18 16.80 12.38 5.57
C ASP A 18 17.22 13.10 6.86
N VAL A 19 17.49 14.41 6.76
CA VAL A 19 17.95 15.22 7.90
C VAL A 19 16.83 16.07 8.53
N GLU A 20 15.65 16.11 7.93
CA GLU A 20 14.54 16.94 8.39
C GLU A 20 13.92 16.38 9.68
N THR A 21 13.61 17.27 10.62
CA THR A 21 12.99 16.91 11.91
C THR A 21 11.61 17.54 12.08
N ASP A 22 11.32 18.63 11.37
CA ASP A 22 10.00 19.26 11.36
C ASP A 22 8.99 18.37 10.62
N LYS A 23 7.91 18.00 11.30
CA LYS A 23 6.91 17.07 10.77
C LYS A 23 6.14 17.66 9.59
N GLY A 24 5.91 18.96 9.56
CA GLY A 24 5.24 19.63 8.43
C GLY A 24 6.11 19.59 7.18
N LEU A 25 7.41 19.87 7.31
CA LEU A 25 8.37 19.80 6.21
C LEU A 25 8.58 18.36 5.72
N GLN A 26 8.63 17.37 6.63
CA GLN A 26 8.65 15.95 6.25
C GLN A 26 7.44 15.59 5.36
N MET A 27 6.22 16.05 5.70
CA MET A 27 5.03 15.80 4.86
C MET A 27 5.10 16.55 3.53
N ALA A 28 5.64 17.77 3.50
CA ALA A 28 5.82 18.53 2.27
C ALA A 28 6.78 17.80 1.30
N TYR A 29 7.92 17.30 1.81
CA TYR A 29 8.86 16.51 1.01
C TYR A 29 8.25 15.20 0.54
N ALA A 30 7.55 14.47 1.41
CA ALA A 30 6.86 13.24 1.04
C ALA A 30 5.82 13.45 -0.06
N SER A 31 4.99 14.49 0.07
CA SER A 31 3.98 14.85 -0.93
C SER A 31 4.62 15.22 -2.27
N ALA A 32 5.71 15.99 -2.25
CA ALA A 32 6.47 16.33 -3.46
C ALA A 32 7.05 15.09 -4.15
N LEU A 33 7.72 14.19 -3.40
CA LEU A 33 8.25 12.93 -3.92
C LEU A 33 7.15 12.03 -4.49
N GLY A 34 5.98 12.00 -3.83
CA GLY A 34 4.78 11.34 -4.32
C GLY A 34 4.33 11.87 -5.68
N ASN A 35 4.20 13.19 -5.82
CA ASN A 35 3.78 13.83 -7.07
C ASN A 35 4.79 13.63 -8.23
N LEU A 36 6.07 13.50 -7.89
CA LEU A 36 7.14 13.21 -8.85
C LEU A 36 7.21 11.74 -9.26
N HIS A 37 6.42 10.87 -8.62
CA HIS A 37 6.47 9.42 -8.78
C HIS A 37 7.90 8.88 -8.55
N ALA A 38 8.58 9.39 -7.52
CA ALA A 38 9.96 9.05 -7.21
C ALA A 38 10.04 7.65 -6.58
N GLU A 39 10.29 6.61 -7.38
CA GLU A 39 10.40 5.23 -6.91
C GLU A 39 11.52 5.05 -5.86
N GLU A 40 12.60 5.83 -5.97
CA GLU A 40 13.72 5.87 -5.03
C GLU A 40 13.31 6.34 -3.62
N ALA A 41 12.18 7.05 -3.51
CA ALA A 41 11.64 7.51 -2.22
C ALA A 41 10.87 6.44 -1.45
N VAL A 42 10.56 5.29 -2.05
CA VAL A 42 9.73 4.26 -1.41
C VAL A 42 10.32 3.81 -0.08
N GLY A 43 11.62 3.48 -0.04
CA GLY A 43 12.30 3.07 1.19
C GLY A 43 12.24 4.15 2.30
N PRO A 44 12.73 5.38 2.03
CA PRO A 44 12.65 6.49 2.99
C PRO A 44 11.23 6.80 3.47
N LEU A 45 10.23 6.78 2.59
CA LEU A 45 8.84 7.06 2.95
C LEU A 45 8.20 5.95 3.77
N LEU A 46 8.54 4.69 3.52
CA LEU A 46 8.11 3.56 4.36
C LEU A 46 8.72 3.64 5.76
N ALA A 47 10.01 3.99 5.87
CA ALA A 47 10.66 4.19 7.16
C ALA A 47 10.03 5.35 7.93
N LEU A 48 9.73 6.46 7.24
CA LEU A 48 9.03 7.59 7.84
C LEU A 48 7.60 7.24 8.25
N LEU A 49 6.88 6.43 7.46
CA LEU A 49 5.54 5.94 7.79
C LEU A 49 5.53 5.13 9.09
N ASP A 50 6.52 4.26 9.28
CA ASP A 50 6.64 3.43 10.48
C ASP A 50 7.02 4.24 11.73
N ALA A 51 7.83 5.28 11.57
CA ALA A 51 8.24 6.17 12.67
C ALA A 51 7.19 7.25 13.03
N THR A 52 6.16 7.43 12.22
CA THR A 52 5.16 8.50 12.40
C THR A 52 4.02 8.03 13.30
N GLN A 53 3.68 8.82 14.32
CA GLN A 53 2.59 8.49 15.26
C GLN A 53 1.27 9.19 14.95
N ASN A 54 1.32 10.35 14.28
CA ASN A 54 0.12 11.13 13.98
C ASN A 54 -0.71 10.43 12.88
N PRO A 55 -1.98 10.03 13.13
CA PRO A 55 -2.77 9.27 12.15
C PRO A 55 -2.98 10.01 10.82
N GLY A 56 -3.15 11.34 10.85
CA GLY A 56 -3.30 12.16 9.65
C GLY A 56 -2.04 12.13 8.79
N ALA A 57 -0.88 12.36 9.41
CA ALA A 57 0.41 12.33 8.72
C ALA A 57 0.72 10.94 8.13
N ARG A 58 0.35 9.86 8.82
CA ARG A 58 0.51 8.50 8.26
C ARG A 58 -0.35 8.26 7.04
N MET A 59 -1.58 8.77 7.04
CA MET A 59 -2.45 8.71 5.86
C MET A 59 -1.89 9.51 4.69
N GLU A 60 -1.27 10.68 4.95
CA GLU A 60 -0.60 11.47 3.92
C GLU A 60 0.64 10.78 3.34
N LEU A 61 1.43 10.09 4.18
CA LEU A 61 2.54 9.26 3.72
C LEU A 61 2.06 8.08 2.87
N ALA A 62 0.99 7.41 3.28
CA ALA A 62 0.38 6.34 2.50
C ALA A 62 -0.16 6.84 1.16
N LEU A 63 -0.78 8.03 1.11
CA LEU A 63 -1.19 8.66 -0.15
C LEU A 63 0.02 8.99 -1.05
N SER A 64 1.13 9.46 -0.46
CA SER A 64 2.35 9.75 -1.20
C SER A 64 2.96 8.49 -1.82
N LEU A 65 2.98 7.37 -1.08
CA LEU A 65 3.38 6.06 -1.61
C LEU A 65 2.41 5.55 -2.69
N ALA A 66 1.11 5.74 -2.51
CA ALA A 66 0.11 5.40 -3.52
C ALA A 66 0.29 6.19 -4.83
N ARG A 67 0.69 7.47 -4.76
CA ARG A 67 1.05 8.26 -5.95
C ARG A 67 2.25 7.68 -6.67
N ILE A 68 3.29 7.25 -5.96
CA ILE A 68 4.48 6.62 -6.57
C ILE A 68 4.09 5.35 -7.33
N VAL A 69 3.23 4.51 -6.76
CA VAL A 69 2.70 3.31 -7.44
C VAL A 69 1.78 3.68 -8.62
N GLY A 70 1.10 4.82 -8.53
CA GLY A 70 0.20 5.37 -9.53
C GLY A 70 -1.27 5.20 -9.18
N SER A 71 -2.14 5.79 -10.01
CA SER A 71 -3.60 5.71 -9.83
C SER A 71 -4.09 6.14 -8.43
N GLU A 72 -3.64 7.30 -7.94
CA GLU A 72 -3.99 7.81 -6.59
C GLU A 72 -5.50 7.87 -6.32
N HIS A 73 -6.31 8.02 -7.37
CA HIS A 73 -7.76 8.03 -7.28
C HIS A 73 -8.33 6.72 -6.71
N VAL A 74 -7.66 5.58 -6.94
CA VAL A 74 -8.01 4.30 -6.33
C VAL A 74 -7.83 4.38 -4.81
N PHE A 75 -6.69 4.90 -4.34
CA PHE A 75 -6.43 5.08 -2.91
C PHE A 75 -7.44 6.03 -2.26
N VAL A 76 -7.71 7.18 -2.88
CA VAL A 76 -8.69 8.16 -2.39
C VAL A 76 -10.10 7.55 -2.32
N ASN A 77 -10.48 6.76 -3.32
CA ASN A 77 -11.76 6.06 -3.31
C ASN A 77 -11.84 5.00 -2.21
N LEU A 78 -10.78 4.21 -2.00
CA LEU A 78 -10.69 3.24 -0.91
C LEU A 78 -10.79 3.93 0.45
N LEU A 79 -10.03 5.02 0.67
CA LEU A 79 -10.09 5.82 1.89
C LEU A 79 -11.49 6.40 2.15
N ARG A 80 -12.19 6.84 1.11
CA ARG A 80 -13.56 7.35 1.26
C ARG A 80 -14.54 6.23 1.63
N LYS A 81 -14.40 5.05 1.02
CA LYS A 81 -15.24 3.87 1.31
C LYS A 81 -14.99 3.31 2.70
N SER A 82 -13.73 3.23 3.12
CA SER A 82 -13.35 2.64 4.41
C SER A 82 -13.86 3.44 5.62
N ARG A 83 -14.06 4.75 5.46
CA ARG A 83 -14.73 5.59 6.47
C ARG A 83 -16.18 5.18 6.73
N ALA A 84 -16.84 4.54 5.76
CA ALA A 84 -18.17 4.00 5.92
C ALA A 84 -18.13 2.54 6.40
N ASP A 85 -17.29 1.71 5.76
CA ASP A 85 -17.14 0.29 6.08
C ASP A 85 -15.78 -0.23 5.56
N LEU A 86 -14.80 -0.37 6.47
CA LEU A 86 -13.46 -0.87 6.16
C LEU A 86 -13.46 -2.36 5.84
N ASP A 87 -14.26 -3.14 6.55
CA ASP A 87 -14.31 -4.59 6.45
C ASP A 87 -14.84 -5.01 5.07
N THR A 88 -15.98 -4.43 4.65
CA THR A 88 -16.56 -4.69 3.34
C THR A 88 -15.66 -4.18 2.20
N ALA A 89 -15.05 -3.00 2.35
CA ALA A 89 -14.13 -2.47 1.35
C ALA A 89 -12.91 -3.39 1.14
N THR A 90 -12.38 -3.94 2.24
CA THR A 90 -11.26 -4.88 2.24
C THR A 90 -11.64 -6.20 1.60
N ALA A 91 -12.76 -6.79 2.01
CA ALA A 91 -13.26 -8.03 1.41
C ALA A 91 -13.48 -7.91 -0.10
N GLN A 92 -14.07 -6.80 -0.57
CA GLN A 92 -14.29 -6.55 -2.01
C GLN A 92 -12.99 -6.44 -2.80
N ALA A 93 -11.97 -5.78 -2.25
CA ALA A 93 -10.68 -5.63 -2.92
C ALA A 93 -9.93 -6.98 -2.98
N ILE A 94 -9.97 -7.77 -1.91
CA ILE A 94 -9.39 -9.12 -1.89
C ILE A 94 -10.13 -10.04 -2.88
N ASP A 95 -11.46 -9.98 -2.94
CA ASP A 95 -12.23 -10.77 -3.91
C ASP A 95 -11.92 -10.38 -5.35
N ALA A 96 -11.68 -9.09 -5.62
CA ALA A 96 -11.26 -8.63 -6.93
C ALA A 96 -9.88 -9.18 -7.33
N LEU A 97 -8.92 -9.23 -6.40
CA LEU A 97 -7.61 -9.86 -6.60
C LEU A 97 -7.76 -11.38 -6.83
N ARG A 98 -8.55 -12.05 -5.98
CA ARG A 98 -8.86 -13.47 -6.12
C ARG A 98 -9.35 -13.80 -7.52
N ARG A 99 -10.34 -13.06 -8.03
CA ARG A 99 -10.86 -13.26 -9.40
C ARG A 99 -9.79 -13.05 -10.48
N ARG A 100 -8.79 -12.19 -10.28
CA ARG A 100 -7.66 -12.01 -11.23
C ARG A 100 -6.71 -13.20 -11.19
N VAL A 101 -6.31 -13.63 -9.98
CA VAL A 101 -5.52 -14.84 -9.74
C VAL A 101 -6.21 -16.07 -10.32
N GLU A 102 -7.51 -16.21 -10.06
CA GLU A 102 -8.35 -17.26 -10.62
C GLU A 102 -8.50 -17.18 -12.12
N ARG A 103 -8.30 -16.04 -12.78
CA ARG A 103 -8.31 -16.01 -14.25
C ARG A 103 -6.96 -16.46 -14.81
N ASN A 104 -5.87 -16.20 -14.11
CA ASN A 104 -4.53 -16.54 -14.53
C ASN A 104 -4.16 -18.00 -14.21
N LYS A 105 -4.06 -18.85 -15.24
CA LYS A 105 -3.78 -20.29 -15.08
C LYS A 105 -2.49 -20.61 -14.32
N THR A 106 -1.50 -19.72 -14.34
CA THR A 106 -0.22 -19.92 -13.62
C THR A 106 -0.30 -19.57 -12.14
N LEU A 107 -1.32 -18.82 -11.72
CA LEU A 107 -1.50 -18.31 -10.34
C LEU A 107 -2.63 -19.03 -9.58
N ARG A 108 -3.51 -19.75 -10.29
CA ARG A 108 -4.59 -20.56 -9.69
C ARG A 108 -4.01 -21.65 -8.77
N GLY A 109 -4.64 -21.87 -7.61
CA GLY A 109 -4.25 -22.91 -6.65
C GLY A 109 -4.47 -22.45 -5.21
N THR A 110 -3.61 -22.89 -4.30
CA THR A 110 -3.67 -22.61 -2.85
C THR A 110 -3.74 -21.10 -2.54
N ALA A 111 -3.08 -20.24 -3.33
CA ALA A 111 -3.20 -18.79 -3.17
C ALA A 111 -4.66 -18.30 -3.28
N SER A 112 -5.49 -18.91 -4.14
CA SER A 112 -6.91 -18.54 -4.29
C SER A 112 -7.76 -18.97 -3.09
N GLU A 113 -7.42 -20.10 -2.49
CA GLU A 113 -8.08 -20.60 -1.27
C GLU A 113 -7.78 -19.65 -0.10
N GLU A 114 -6.52 -19.24 0.05
CA GLU A 114 -6.10 -18.27 1.07
C GLU A 114 -6.71 -16.88 0.83
N LEU A 115 -6.80 -16.41 -0.42
CA LEU A 115 -7.52 -15.16 -0.73
C LEU A 115 -9.02 -15.26 -0.41
N THR A 116 -9.63 -16.43 -0.58
CA THR A 116 -11.03 -16.66 -0.18
C THR A 116 -11.16 -16.60 1.33
N ALA A 117 -10.27 -17.28 2.07
CA ALA A 117 -10.24 -17.25 3.53
C ALA A 117 -10.03 -15.82 4.07
N ALA A 118 -9.12 -15.05 3.46
CA ALA A 118 -8.90 -13.66 3.81
C ALA A 118 -10.15 -12.80 3.59
N SER A 119 -10.77 -12.90 2.41
CA SER A 119 -12.01 -12.18 2.09
C SER A 119 -13.13 -12.48 3.08
N ASP A 120 -13.35 -13.76 3.39
CA ASP A 120 -14.40 -14.20 4.32
C ASP A 120 -14.12 -13.72 5.76
N ALA A 121 -12.87 -13.75 6.20
CA ALA A 121 -12.47 -13.28 7.51
C ALA A 121 -12.73 -11.77 7.66
N PHE A 122 -12.32 -10.96 6.68
CA PHE A 122 -12.63 -9.52 6.70
C PHE A 122 -14.13 -9.25 6.66
N ALA A 123 -14.91 -9.96 5.84
CA ALA A 123 -16.36 -9.81 5.79
C ALA A 123 -17.06 -10.15 7.13
N ARG A 124 -16.41 -10.91 8.01
CA ARG A 124 -16.89 -11.28 9.35
C ARG A 124 -16.28 -10.42 10.47
N GLY A 125 -15.48 -9.40 10.14
CA GLY A 125 -14.76 -8.58 11.12
C GLY A 125 -13.60 -9.30 11.82
N GLN A 126 -13.15 -10.44 11.28
CA GLN A 126 -12.06 -11.25 11.83
C GLN A 126 -10.70 -10.78 11.28
N VAL A 127 -10.32 -9.55 11.63
CA VAL A 127 -9.17 -8.83 11.05
C VAL A 127 -7.86 -9.61 11.14
N GLU A 128 -7.51 -10.14 12.31
CA GLU A 128 -6.24 -10.87 12.50
C GLU A 128 -6.15 -12.09 11.57
N GLN A 129 -7.24 -12.85 11.47
CA GLN A 129 -7.33 -14.01 10.57
C GLN A 129 -7.26 -13.57 9.10
N GLY A 130 -7.91 -12.46 8.76
CA GLY A 130 -7.87 -11.87 7.42
C GLY A 130 -6.46 -11.45 7.01
N ILE A 131 -5.72 -10.76 7.90
CA ILE A 131 -4.33 -10.35 7.66
C ILE A 131 -3.41 -11.56 7.52
N ALA A 132 -3.56 -12.58 8.38
CA ALA A 132 -2.78 -13.80 8.32
C ALA A 132 -2.99 -14.54 6.99
N ALA A 133 -4.25 -14.80 6.62
CA ALA A 133 -4.59 -15.46 5.36
C ALA A 133 -4.13 -14.66 4.13
N LEU A 134 -4.28 -13.32 4.16
CA LEU A 134 -3.77 -12.46 3.08
C LEU A 134 -2.24 -12.54 2.97
N SER A 135 -1.52 -12.59 4.09
CA SER A 135 -0.06 -12.71 4.08
C SER A 135 0.37 -14.04 3.43
N VAL A 136 -0.24 -15.15 3.83
CA VAL A 136 0.03 -16.48 3.27
C VAL A 136 -0.31 -16.50 1.77
N ALA A 137 -1.46 -15.96 1.37
CA ALA A 137 -1.85 -15.89 -0.03
C ALA A 137 -0.79 -15.19 -0.90
N LEU A 138 -0.23 -14.08 -0.41
CA LEU A 138 0.74 -13.28 -1.14
C LEU A 138 2.13 -13.94 -1.18
N GLU A 139 2.51 -14.69 -0.14
CA GLU A 139 3.73 -15.52 -0.13
C GLU A 139 3.66 -16.70 -1.11
N LEU A 140 2.45 -17.22 -1.38
CA LEU A 140 2.22 -18.29 -2.35
C LEU A 140 2.25 -17.81 -3.80
N LEU A 141 2.14 -16.51 -4.05
CA LEU A 141 2.23 -15.94 -5.40
C LEU A 141 3.70 -15.87 -5.85
N PRO A 142 4.01 -16.09 -7.14
CA PRO A 142 5.35 -15.89 -7.68
C PRO A 142 5.90 -14.48 -7.35
N PRO A 143 7.19 -14.32 -7.08
CA PRO A 143 7.78 -13.05 -6.67
C PRO A 143 7.61 -11.93 -7.71
N ASP A 144 7.52 -12.28 -8.99
CA ASP A 144 7.35 -11.33 -10.09
C ASP A 144 5.87 -10.97 -10.35
N THR A 145 4.95 -11.40 -9.49
CA THR A 145 3.50 -11.12 -9.64
C THR A 145 3.21 -9.62 -9.54
N PHE A 146 3.91 -8.91 -8.66
CA PHE A 146 3.70 -7.48 -8.44
C PHE A 146 4.88 -6.69 -8.99
N ARG A 147 4.61 -5.71 -9.85
CA ARG A 147 5.65 -4.82 -10.38
C ARG A 147 6.21 -3.93 -9.28
N GLN A 148 7.50 -3.60 -9.36
CA GLN A 148 8.10 -2.57 -8.51
C GLN A 148 7.54 -1.18 -8.88
N PRO A 149 7.44 -0.25 -7.92
CA PRO A 149 7.79 -0.41 -6.49
C PRO A 149 6.68 -1.07 -5.64
N GLY A 150 5.57 -1.49 -6.25
CA GLY A 150 4.41 -2.05 -5.57
C GLY A 150 4.73 -3.25 -4.69
N ALA A 151 5.54 -4.21 -5.15
CA ALA A 151 5.93 -5.36 -4.33
C ALA A 151 6.60 -4.96 -3.00
N THR A 152 7.52 -3.99 -3.04
CA THR A 152 8.21 -3.49 -1.84
C THR A 152 7.24 -2.85 -0.84
N ILE A 153 6.31 -2.04 -1.34
CA ILE A 153 5.27 -1.40 -0.52
C ILE A 153 4.35 -2.45 0.09
N LEU A 154 3.89 -3.43 -0.70
CA LEU A 154 3.00 -4.48 -0.24
C LEU A 154 3.62 -5.28 0.92
N HIS A 155 4.88 -5.69 0.79
CA HIS A 155 5.59 -6.39 1.87
C HIS A 155 5.68 -5.55 3.14
N ALA A 156 6.01 -4.26 3.03
CA ALA A 156 6.08 -3.38 4.19
C ALA A 156 4.70 -3.17 4.85
N CYS A 157 3.64 -3.04 4.05
CA CYS A 157 2.27 -2.94 4.54
C CYS A 157 1.84 -4.19 5.30
N LEU A 158 2.10 -5.40 4.78
CA LEU A 158 1.77 -6.65 5.47
C LEU A 158 2.51 -6.77 6.80
N ALA A 159 3.82 -6.45 6.80
CA ALA A 159 4.60 -6.45 8.04
C ALA A 159 4.05 -5.43 9.05
N GLY A 160 3.62 -4.25 8.60
CA GLY A 160 2.94 -3.25 9.43
C GLY A 160 1.63 -3.78 10.00
N LEU A 161 0.77 -4.35 9.17
CA LEU A 161 -0.51 -4.95 9.56
C LEU A 161 -0.36 -6.09 10.57
N GLN A 162 0.65 -6.94 10.42
CA GLN A 162 0.93 -8.00 11.37
C GLN A 162 1.36 -7.45 12.75
N ARG A 163 2.00 -6.29 12.80
CA ARG A 163 2.41 -5.64 14.06
C ARG A 163 1.28 -4.88 14.75
N SER A 164 0.40 -4.22 13.98
CA SER A 164 -0.56 -3.26 14.52
C SER A 164 -2.03 -3.54 14.20
N GLY A 165 -2.33 -4.58 13.44
CA GLY A 165 -3.70 -4.84 12.97
C GLY A 165 -4.31 -3.63 12.25
N ILE A 166 -5.59 -3.36 12.53
CA ILE A 166 -6.34 -2.22 11.98
C ILE A 166 -6.20 -0.92 12.78
N ASP A 167 -5.37 -0.89 13.83
CA ASP A 167 -5.07 0.37 14.54
C ASP A 167 -4.33 1.36 13.62
N HIS A 168 -3.71 0.83 12.55
CA HIS A 168 -2.98 1.57 11.53
C HIS A 168 -3.56 1.26 10.14
N PRO A 169 -4.80 1.74 9.87
CA PRO A 169 -5.58 1.36 8.69
C PRO A 169 -4.93 1.79 7.36
N GLU A 170 -4.02 2.76 7.38
CA GLU A 170 -3.26 3.20 6.23
C GLU A 170 -2.40 2.09 5.61
N TYR A 171 -1.90 1.14 6.40
CA TYR A 171 -1.20 -0.02 5.85
C TYR A 171 -2.16 -0.92 5.05
N LEU A 172 -3.38 -1.11 5.54
CA LEU A 172 -4.41 -1.89 4.84
C LEU A 172 -4.84 -1.19 3.56
N LEU A 173 -5.15 0.10 3.63
CA LEU A 173 -5.55 0.89 2.47
C LEU A 173 -4.47 0.94 1.40
N LEU A 174 -3.21 1.12 1.79
CA LEU A 174 -2.09 1.12 0.87
C LEU A 174 -1.85 -0.27 0.26
N ALA A 175 -1.95 -1.35 1.05
CA ALA A 175 -1.89 -2.71 0.52
C ALA A 175 -2.99 -2.96 -0.53
N LEU A 176 -4.24 -2.64 -0.21
CA LEU A 176 -5.37 -2.81 -1.14
C LEU A 176 -5.19 -1.99 -2.43
N HIS A 177 -4.70 -0.76 -2.32
CA HIS A 177 -4.36 0.08 -3.47
C HIS A 177 -3.31 -0.60 -4.36
N VAL A 178 -2.22 -1.10 -3.78
CA VAL A 178 -1.17 -1.81 -4.51
C VAL A 178 -1.71 -3.07 -5.18
N LEU A 179 -2.54 -3.85 -4.48
CA LEU A 179 -3.18 -5.04 -5.05
C LEU A 179 -4.11 -4.69 -6.22
N GLU A 180 -4.72 -3.52 -6.22
CA GLU A 180 -5.60 -3.11 -7.32
C GLU A 180 -4.81 -2.59 -8.53
N VAL A 181 -3.69 -1.89 -8.30
CA VAL A 181 -2.93 -1.15 -9.33
C VAL A 181 -1.72 -1.92 -9.89
N ALA A 182 -1.01 -2.66 -9.03
CA ALA A 182 0.25 -3.32 -9.37
C ALA A 182 0.12 -4.84 -9.61
N ALA A 183 -1.05 -5.42 -9.34
CA ALA A 183 -1.37 -6.81 -9.69
C ALA A 183 -1.46 -7.00 -11.22
N PRO A 184 -1.25 -8.23 -11.72
CA PRO A 184 -1.27 -8.55 -13.14
C PRO A 184 -2.68 -8.51 -13.78
#